data_AF-A0A3M2S5F7-F1
#
_entry.id   AF-A0A3M2S5F7-F1
#
_cell.length_a   1.000
_cell.length_b   1.000
_cell.length_c   1.000
_cell.angle_alpha   90.00
_cell.angle_beta   90.00
_cell.angle_gamma   90.00
#
_symmetry.space_group_name_H-M   'P 1'
#
loop_
_entity.id
_entity.type
_entity.pdbx_description
1 polymer ?
#
loop_
_entity_poly.entity_id
_entity_poly.type
_entity_poly.pdbx_seq_one_letter_code
_entity_poly.pdbx_strand_id
1 'polypeptide(L)'
;MQGTIQLVCNLVASFVGLAYFLWSNTRPLLRELRREPPPHRRLRPSFQSLKVFLRPGLIFFTESAVRNALYLWLVTTIVALGSVYSTAWGVFNTIRWGLVMVPVQALEATALQFIGHNWGEWRRKVGVNMRRPKASWKDILAIVWPALKSLVLAIVFEVPLAIFLTLYGAYSFASYLSGSDEVAEVTAYMWRSLDWCYVFYAMSTQLATILLATRPKWYLYQSLASNLLYVLPWAIACLNVPLGQISPETFPLPQLHAELRKLSDELHTGHGFFVIRGLDVDKYNRQENIIIYVGISSHIAGQRGRQDNKFNGKPADVVLTHVKDLSSGQEKGAIGSPAYTTDKQVFHTDTGDIVSLFCLETTLEGGASRLASTWRVYNEIARTRPDLIHTLSQNWDVEVFTNADKKFATRPLLYHQKATESTPERVALQYARRYFVGFGALPRSHDIPPITEAQAEALDTLHFLGEKLSVSTNFQKGDMQYVNNLAVFHARDGFTDSPTQQRHLLRLWLRDPKNAWETPEALKSRWAELYEGVTAEAEIFPSEPYIRSSSNKAR
;
A
#
# COMPACT_ATOMS: atom_id res chain seq x y z
N MET A 1 23.42 -15.27 -3.67
CA MET A 1 24.34 -16.10 -2.86
C MET A 1 23.66 -17.38 -2.34
N GLN A 2 22.53 -17.31 -1.61
CA GLN A 2 21.83 -18.50 -1.09
C GLN A 2 21.39 -19.51 -2.17
N GLY A 3 20.85 -19.05 -3.31
CA GLY A 3 20.48 -19.95 -4.42
C GLY A 3 21.66 -20.73 -5.01
N THR A 4 22.85 -20.11 -5.06
CA THR A 4 24.09 -20.76 -5.49
C THR A 4 24.53 -21.81 -4.48
N ILE A 5 24.47 -21.50 -3.18
CA ILE A 5 24.79 -22.46 -2.11
C ILE A 5 23.86 -23.67 -2.17
N GLN A 6 22.54 -23.45 -2.30
CA GLN A 6 21.57 -24.53 -2.39
C GLN A 6 21.78 -25.40 -3.64
N LEU A 7 22.04 -24.78 -4.81
CA LEU A 7 22.34 -25.50 -6.04
C LEU A 7 23.59 -26.37 -5.89
N VAL A 8 24.67 -25.81 -5.32
CA VAL A 8 25.94 -26.52 -5.09
C VAL A 8 25.72 -27.67 -4.11
N CYS A 9 25.07 -27.44 -2.98
CA CYS A 9 24.77 -28.49 -1.99
C CYS A 9 23.93 -29.63 -2.60
N ASN A 10 22.89 -29.30 -3.38
CA ASN A 10 22.04 -30.30 -4.04
C ASN A 10 22.79 -31.09 -5.12
N LEU A 11 23.64 -30.42 -5.92
CA LEU A 11 24.47 -31.09 -6.92
C LEU A 11 25.50 -32.01 -6.24
N VAL A 12 26.20 -31.53 -5.22
CA VAL A 12 27.17 -32.33 -4.46
C VAL A 12 26.49 -33.54 -3.83
N ALA A 13 25.35 -33.36 -3.15
CA ALA A 13 24.58 -34.46 -2.59
C ALA A 13 24.14 -35.48 -3.66
N SER A 14 23.72 -35.00 -4.84
CA SER A 14 23.34 -35.86 -5.96
C SER A 14 24.52 -36.65 -6.51
N PHE A 15 25.69 -36.02 -6.70
CA PHE A 15 26.89 -36.69 -7.19
C PHE A 15 27.46 -37.67 -6.18
N VAL A 16 27.50 -37.32 -4.89
CA VAL A 16 27.93 -38.21 -3.81
C VAL A 16 26.96 -39.38 -3.66
N GLY A 17 25.65 -39.13 -3.73
CA GLY A 17 24.63 -40.18 -3.72
C GLY A 17 24.77 -41.13 -4.90
N LEU A 18 25.02 -40.61 -6.11
CA LEU A 18 25.31 -41.41 -7.30
C LEU A 18 26.59 -42.24 -7.11
N ALA A 19 27.67 -41.65 -6.59
CA ALA A 19 28.92 -42.34 -6.32
C ALA A 19 28.73 -43.45 -5.28
N TYR A 20 27.99 -43.20 -4.20
CA TYR A 20 27.63 -44.20 -3.19
C TYR A 20 26.77 -45.31 -3.77
N PHE A 21 25.77 -44.99 -4.58
CA PHE A 21 24.91 -45.97 -5.24
C PHE A 21 25.73 -46.88 -6.16
N LEU A 22 26.59 -46.30 -6.99
CA LEU A 22 27.51 -47.04 -7.85
C LEU A 22 28.43 -47.90 -6.98
N TRP A 23 29.07 -47.36 -5.96
CA TRP A 23 29.99 -48.13 -5.11
C TRP A 23 29.32 -49.30 -4.38
N SER A 24 28.16 -49.04 -3.76
CA SER A 24 27.41 -50.01 -2.96
C SER A 24 26.76 -51.11 -3.80
N ASN A 25 26.35 -50.84 -5.04
CA ASN A 25 25.77 -51.85 -5.92
C ASN A 25 26.81 -52.54 -6.82
N THR A 26 27.88 -51.85 -7.21
CA THR A 26 28.90 -52.44 -8.10
C THR A 26 29.76 -53.46 -7.35
N ARG A 27 30.04 -53.28 -6.06
CA ARG A 27 30.87 -54.23 -5.27
C ARG A 27 30.20 -55.59 -5.01
N PRO A 28 28.92 -55.67 -4.57
CA PRO A 28 28.20 -56.93 -4.43
C PRO A 28 27.94 -57.58 -5.79
N LEU A 29 27.57 -56.79 -6.81
CA LEU A 29 27.35 -57.28 -8.17
C LEU A 29 28.63 -57.89 -8.77
N LEU A 30 29.80 -57.27 -8.56
CA LEU A 30 31.10 -57.83 -8.96
C LEU A 30 31.46 -59.12 -8.20
N ARG A 31 30.98 -59.28 -6.95
CA ARG A 31 31.15 -60.51 -6.17
C ARG A 31 30.22 -61.63 -6.63
N GLU A 32 28.98 -61.31 -7.00
CA GLU A 32 28.01 -62.26 -7.59
C GLU A 32 28.42 -62.68 -9.01
N LEU A 33 28.88 -61.74 -9.85
CA LEU A 33 29.41 -61.99 -11.20
C LEU A 33 30.64 -62.91 -11.22
N ARG A 34 31.37 -63.04 -10.11
CA ARG A 34 32.49 -63.99 -9.95
C ARG A 34 32.03 -65.41 -9.57
N ARG A 35 30.79 -65.59 -9.10
CA ARG A 35 30.26 -66.89 -8.66
C ARG A 35 29.44 -67.61 -9.74
N GLU A 36 28.67 -66.87 -10.55
CA GLU A 36 28.00 -67.39 -11.74
C GLU A 36 27.88 -66.30 -12.81
N PRO A 37 28.15 -66.58 -14.11
CA PRO A 37 27.98 -65.59 -15.18
C PRO A 37 26.48 -65.52 -15.57
N PRO A 38 25.79 -64.38 -15.36
CA PRO A 38 24.40 -64.23 -15.77
C PRO A 38 24.32 -63.94 -17.28
N PRO A 39 23.17 -64.26 -17.92
CA PRO A 39 22.96 -63.96 -19.32
C PRO A 39 23.03 -62.44 -19.55
N HIS A 40 23.64 -62.05 -20.68
CA HIS A 40 23.99 -60.68 -21.07
C HIS A 40 22.97 -59.60 -20.68
N ARG A 41 23.18 -58.92 -19.55
CA ARG A 41 22.58 -57.60 -19.26
C ARG A 41 23.68 -56.65 -18.80
N ARG A 42 24.20 -55.85 -19.73
CA ARG A 42 25.07 -54.72 -19.40
C ARG A 42 24.23 -53.65 -18.68
N LEU A 43 24.40 -53.51 -17.37
CA LEU A 43 23.83 -52.44 -16.54
C LEU A 43 24.60 -51.11 -16.72
N ARG A 44 24.91 -50.71 -17.96
CA ARG A 44 25.53 -49.41 -18.20
C ARG A 44 24.44 -48.33 -18.26
N PRO A 45 24.60 -47.17 -17.59
CA PRO A 45 23.69 -46.06 -17.77
C PRO A 45 23.65 -45.70 -19.26
N SER A 46 22.45 -45.59 -19.83
CA SER A 46 22.26 -45.23 -21.24
C SER A 46 21.28 -44.07 -21.36
N PHE A 47 21.42 -43.26 -22.41
CA PHE A 47 20.50 -42.17 -22.69
C PHE A 47 19.06 -42.66 -22.94
N GLN A 48 18.92 -43.87 -23.49
CA GLN A 48 17.62 -44.54 -23.62
C GLN A 48 17.02 -44.90 -22.26
N SER A 49 17.84 -45.38 -21.31
CA SER A 49 17.41 -45.64 -19.93
C SER A 49 17.04 -44.35 -19.20
N LEU A 50 17.75 -43.24 -19.46
CA LEU A 50 17.40 -41.92 -18.92
C LEU A 50 16.06 -41.41 -19.46
N LYS A 51 15.77 -41.63 -20.77
CA LYS A 51 14.47 -41.30 -21.38
C LYS A 51 13.30 -42.04 -20.72
N VAL A 52 13.52 -43.22 -20.14
CA VAL A 52 12.47 -43.95 -19.40
C VAL A 52 12.05 -43.18 -18.13
N PHE A 53 12.99 -42.48 -17.49
CA PHE A 53 12.71 -41.65 -16.31
C PHE A 53 12.08 -40.29 -16.63
N LEU A 54 12.14 -39.84 -17.89
CA LEU A 54 11.61 -38.54 -18.30
C LEU A 54 10.09 -38.42 -18.09
N ARG A 55 9.32 -39.44 -18.49
CA ARG A 55 7.85 -39.44 -18.35
C ARG A 55 7.38 -39.34 -16.89
N PRO A 56 7.89 -40.15 -15.94
CA PRO A 56 7.63 -39.96 -14.51
C PRO A 56 8.18 -38.64 -13.96
N GLY A 57 9.35 -38.22 -14.44
CA GLY A 57 10.05 -37.00 -14.01
C GLY A 57 9.29 -35.70 -14.30
N LEU A 58 8.53 -35.65 -15.40
CA LEU A 58 7.73 -34.47 -15.79
C LEU A 58 6.77 -34.00 -14.68
N ILE A 59 6.25 -34.93 -13.88
CA ILE A 59 5.35 -34.60 -12.75
C ILE A 59 6.08 -33.73 -11.73
N PHE A 60 7.30 -34.10 -11.35
CA PHE A 60 8.11 -33.38 -10.38
C PHE A 60 8.65 -32.07 -10.94
N PHE A 61 8.98 -32.04 -12.23
CA PHE A 61 9.39 -30.81 -12.90
C PHE A 61 8.24 -29.79 -12.94
N THR A 62 7.02 -30.23 -13.24
CA THR A 62 5.83 -29.38 -13.27
C THR A 62 5.50 -28.82 -11.88
N GLU A 63 5.52 -29.68 -10.85
CA GLU A 63 5.34 -29.25 -9.46
C GLU A 63 6.37 -28.20 -9.06
N SER A 64 7.66 -28.47 -9.32
CA SER A 64 8.75 -27.56 -8.98
C SER A 64 8.63 -26.22 -9.72
N ALA A 65 8.25 -26.23 -11.01
CA ALA A 65 8.04 -25.02 -11.80
C ALA A 65 6.91 -24.15 -11.22
N VAL A 66 5.77 -24.75 -10.89
CA VAL A 66 4.63 -24.02 -10.30
C VAL A 66 4.98 -23.48 -8.92
N ARG A 67 5.60 -24.29 -8.05
CA ARG A 67 6.03 -23.85 -6.72
C ARG A 67 7.00 -22.68 -6.80
N ASN A 68 8.01 -22.76 -7.67
CA ASN A 68 8.98 -21.69 -7.84
C ASN A 68 8.35 -20.42 -8.43
N ALA A 69 7.37 -20.53 -9.33
CA ALA A 69 6.63 -19.38 -9.85
C ALA A 69 5.83 -18.67 -8.76
N LEU A 70 5.12 -19.43 -7.91
CA LEU A 70 4.38 -18.87 -6.77
C LEU A 70 5.31 -18.21 -5.75
N TYR A 71 6.46 -18.83 -5.48
CA TYR A 71 7.46 -18.26 -4.56
C TYR A 71 8.07 -16.97 -5.12
N LEU A 72 8.39 -16.94 -6.42
CA LEU A 72 8.93 -15.74 -7.06
C LEU A 72 7.91 -14.59 -7.01
N TRP A 73 6.64 -14.88 -7.29
CA TRP A 73 5.55 -13.92 -7.17
C TRP A 73 5.43 -13.35 -5.75
N LEU A 74 5.45 -14.20 -4.72
CA LEU A 74 5.44 -13.76 -3.33
C LEU A 74 6.62 -12.83 -3.02
N VAL A 75 7.83 -13.21 -3.42
CA VAL A 75 9.05 -12.41 -3.21
C VAL A 75 8.94 -11.06 -3.90
N THR A 76 8.47 -11.01 -5.15
CA THR A 76 8.32 -9.74 -5.88
C THR A 76 7.35 -8.79 -5.17
N THR A 77 6.27 -9.32 -4.60
CA THR A 77 5.28 -8.50 -3.88
C THR A 77 5.83 -8.01 -2.54
N ILE A 78 6.55 -8.84 -1.80
CA ILE A 78 7.17 -8.44 -0.52
C ILE A 78 8.26 -7.39 -0.73
N VAL A 79 9.06 -7.50 -1.80
CA VAL A 79 10.06 -6.49 -2.16
C VAL A 79 9.40 -5.15 -2.50
N ALA A 80 8.20 -5.16 -3.07
CA ALA A 80 7.44 -3.94 -3.35
C ALA A 80 6.94 -3.22 -2.08
N LEU A 81 6.89 -3.87 -0.92
CA LEU A 81 6.45 -3.25 0.35
C LEU A 81 7.52 -2.35 1.00
N GLY A 82 8.73 -2.27 0.42
CA GLY A 82 9.78 -1.36 0.88
C GLY A 82 11.03 -2.07 1.42
N SER A 83 12.06 -1.27 1.69
CA SER A 83 13.41 -1.77 2.03
C SER A 83 13.46 -2.49 3.39
N VAL A 84 12.75 -2.00 4.39
CA VAL A 84 12.67 -2.61 5.73
C VAL A 84 12.02 -3.99 5.63
N TYR A 85 10.86 -4.09 4.98
CA TYR A 85 10.16 -5.36 4.77
C TYR A 85 10.96 -6.35 3.92
N SER A 86 11.62 -5.88 2.86
CA SER A 86 12.50 -6.71 2.04
C SER A 86 13.67 -7.28 2.85
N THR A 87 14.30 -6.46 3.69
CA THR A 87 15.43 -6.88 4.53
C THR A 87 14.96 -7.83 5.63
N ALA A 88 13.86 -7.51 6.30
CA ALA A 88 13.23 -8.37 7.29
C ALA A 88 12.86 -9.74 6.72
N TRP A 89 12.30 -9.77 5.51
CA TRP A 89 12.01 -11.02 4.80
C TRP A 89 13.28 -11.82 4.47
N GLY A 90 14.39 -11.16 4.12
CA GLY A 90 15.68 -11.79 3.90
C GLY A 90 16.26 -12.41 5.18
N VAL A 91 16.21 -11.68 6.29
CA VAL A 91 16.66 -12.15 7.61
C VAL A 91 15.79 -13.29 8.10
N PHE A 92 14.47 -13.12 8.04
CA PHE A 92 13.48 -14.15 8.33
C PHE A 92 13.75 -15.44 7.55
N ASN A 93 13.97 -15.35 6.23
CA ASN A 93 14.30 -16.51 5.41
C ASN A 93 15.62 -17.14 5.81
N THR A 94 16.61 -16.36 6.23
CA THR A 94 17.91 -16.88 6.66
C THR A 94 17.77 -17.73 7.93
N ILE A 95 17.05 -17.22 8.93
CA ILE A 95 16.74 -17.96 10.16
C ILE A 95 15.97 -19.25 9.82
N ARG A 96 14.92 -19.11 8.99
CA ARG A 96 14.06 -20.21 8.56
C ARG A 96 14.81 -21.30 7.81
N TRP A 97 15.57 -20.94 6.78
CA TRP A 97 16.29 -21.92 5.96
C TRP A 97 17.37 -22.62 6.76
N GLY A 98 18.12 -21.86 7.57
CA GLY A 98 19.22 -22.41 8.35
C GLY A 98 18.77 -23.37 9.45
N LEU A 99 17.77 -22.97 10.25
CA LEU A 99 17.41 -23.72 11.46
C LEU A 99 16.28 -24.73 11.26
N VAL A 100 15.41 -24.53 10.26
CA VAL A 100 14.19 -25.34 10.08
C VAL A 100 14.24 -26.11 8.76
N MET A 101 14.35 -25.43 7.62
CA MET A 101 14.14 -26.08 6.32
C MET A 101 15.24 -27.09 5.97
N VAL A 102 16.51 -26.79 6.26
CA VAL A 102 17.63 -27.70 5.94
C VAL A 102 17.51 -29.03 6.71
N PRO A 103 17.31 -29.04 8.05
CA PRO A 103 17.04 -30.28 8.78
C PRO A 103 15.82 -31.05 8.26
N VAL A 104 14.71 -30.37 7.97
CA VAL A 104 13.48 -31.00 7.43
C VAL A 104 13.73 -31.66 6.09
N GLN A 105 14.47 -31.00 5.19
CA GLN A 105 14.80 -31.55 3.87
C GLN A 105 15.76 -32.74 3.97
N ALA A 106 16.69 -32.72 4.94
CA ALA A 106 17.55 -33.87 5.20
C ALA A 106 16.74 -35.08 5.70
N LEU A 107 15.78 -34.84 6.59
CA LEU A 107 14.82 -35.84 7.07
C LEU A 107 13.94 -36.38 5.96
N GLU A 108 13.42 -35.49 5.09
CA GLU A 108 12.60 -35.85 3.93
C GLU A 108 13.37 -36.76 2.97
N ALA A 109 14.58 -36.36 2.57
CA ALA A 109 15.42 -37.13 1.65
C ALA A 109 15.74 -38.52 2.22
N THR A 110 16.01 -38.59 3.52
CA THR A 110 16.28 -39.84 4.23
C THR A 110 15.05 -40.75 4.25
N ALA A 111 13.90 -40.22 4.67
CA ALA A 111 12.65 -40.96 4.71
C ALA A 111 12.25 -41.48 3.32
N LEU A 112 12.35 -40.62 2.30
CA LEU A 112 12.05 -40.96 0.91
C LEU A 112 12.86 -42.16 0.42
N GLN A 113 14.16 -42.21 0.73
CA GLN A 113 15.02 -43.32 0.33
C GLN A 113 14.55 -44.65 0.93
N PHE A 114 14.26 -44.67 2.24
CA PHE A 114 13.79 -45.89 2.92
C PHE A 114 12.41 -46.33 2.46
N ILE A 115 11.48 -45.39 2.25
CA ILE A 115 10.14 -45.70 1.75
C ILE A 115 10.23 -46.25 0.33
N GLY A 116 11.07 -45.66 -0.52
CA GLY A 116 11.32 -46.13 -1.88
C GLY A 116 11.83 -47.57 -1.91
N HIS A 117 12.78 -47.92 -1.02
CA HIS A 117 13.27 -49.28 -0.88
C HIS A 117 12.19 -50.26 -0.40
N ASN A 118 11.46 -49.91 0.67
CA ASN A 118 10.40 -50.77 1.23
C ASN A 118 9.27 -51.00 0.22
N TRP A 119 8.88 -49.96 -0.50
CA TRP A 119 7.91 -50.03 -1.59
C TRP A 119 8.39 -50.92 -2.72
N GLY A 120 9.64 -50.76 -3.16
CA GLY A 120 10.25 -51.57 -4.20
C GLY A 120 10.32 -53.06 -3.83
N GLU A 121 10.73 -53.37 -2.60
CA GLU A 121 10.78 -54.74 -2.09
C GLU A 121 9.38 -55.37 -2.05
N TRP A 122 8.38 -54.64 -1.56
CA TRP A 122 6.99 -55.09 -1.55
C TRP A 122 6.45 -55.32 -2.98
N ARG A 123 6.70 -54.40 -3.92
CA ARG A 123 6.28 -54.56 -5.33
C ARG A 123 6.93 -55.75 -6.00
N ARG A 124 8.18 -56.07 -5.66
CA ARG A 124 8.85 -57.29 -6.13
C ARG A 124 8.17 -58.55 -5.60
N LYS A 125 7.77 -58.57 -4.31
CA LYS A 125 7.06 -59.72 -3.69
C LYS A 125 5.69 -59.98 -4.32
N VAL A 126 4.92 -58.93 -4.63
CA VAL A 126 3.55 -59.06 -5.17
C VAL A 126 3.52 -59.26 -6.70
N GLY A 127 4.62 -58.98 -7.39
CA GLY A 127 4.73 -59.10 -8.84
C GLY A 127 4.57 -57.77 -9.57
N VAL A 128 5.56 -57.44 -10.41
CA VAL A 128 5.69 -56.15 -11.09
C VAL A 128 4.60 -55.94 -12.15
N ASN A 129 4.11 -57.02 -12.77
CA ASN A 129 3.11 -56.98 -13.83
C ASN A 129 1.66 -56.80 -13.32
N MET A 130 1.42 -56.99 -12.02
CA MET A 130 0.09 -56.80 -11.44
C MET A 130 -0.22 -55.31 -11.33
N ARG A 131 -1.20 -54.82 -12.10
CA ARG A 131 -1.54 -53.39 -12.20
C ARG A 131 -2.23 -52.81 -10.95
N ARG A 132 -2.97 -53.64 -10.19
CA ARG A 132 -3.71 -53.23 -8.99
C ARG A 132 -3.46 -54.19 -7.82
N PRO A 133 -2.25 -54.21 -7.25
CA PRO A 133 -1.94 -55.01 -6.05
C PRO A 133 -2.72 -54.49 -4.83
N LYS A 134 -3.17 -55.40 -3.96
CA LYS A 134 -3.75 -55.06 -2.64
C LYS A 134 -2.71 -55.31 -1.55
N ALA A 135 -2.40 -54.30 -0.75
CA ALA A 135 -1.47 -54.40 0.37
C ALA A 135 -2.22 -54.77 1.66
N SER A 136 -1.59 -55.56 2.54
CA SER A 136 -2.10 -55.75 3.90
C SER A 136 -1.76 -54.55 4.78
N TRP A 137 -2.44 -54.42 5.92
CA TRP A 137 -2.11 -53.38 6.91
C TRP A 137 -0.66 -53.43 7.39
N LYS A 138 -0.09 -54.65 7.53
CA LYS A 138 1.31 -54.83 7.92
C LYS A 138 2.28 -54.29 6.88
N ASP A 139 1.97 -54.50 5.59
CA ASP A 139 2.78 -53.97 4.49
C ASP A 139 2.74 -52.44 4.43
N ILE A 140 1.54 -51.86 4.59
CA ILE A 140 1.34 -50.41 4.60
C ILE A 140 2.14 -49.79 5.75
N LEU A 141 2.05 -50.36 6.95
CA LEU A 141 2.81 -49.89 8.10
C LEU A 141 4.33 -49.97 7.85
N ALA A 142 4.83 -51.06 7.28
CA ALA A 142 6.25 -51.19 6.96
C ALA A 142 6.74 -50.14 5.96
N ILE A 143 5.92 -49.78 4.96
CA ILE A 143 6.24 -48.75 3.98
C ILE A 143 6.20 -47.34 4.61
N VAL A 144 5.22 -47.07 5.47
CA VAL A 144 4.97 -45.72 6.03
C VAL A 144 5.85 -45.41 7.25
N TRP A 145 6.34 -46.42 7.96
CA TRP A 145 7.08 -46.26 9.22
C TRP A 145 8.28 -45.28 9.16
N PRO A 146 9.11 -45.25 8.09
CA PRO A 146 10.18 -44.27 7.99
C PRO A 146 9.67 -42.82 7.97
N ALA A 147 8.55 -42.54 7.29
CA ALA A 147 7.92 -41.21 7.29
C ALA A 147 7.44 -40.81 8.69
N LEU A 148 6.84 -41.74 9.44
CA LEU A 148 6.37 -41.46 10.81
C LEU A 148 7.51 -41.19 11.78
N LYS A 149 8.62 -41.94 11.67
CA LYS A 149 9.83 -41.65 12.46
C LYS A 149 10.39 -40.27 12.14
N SER A 150 10.45 -39.94 10.85
CA SER A 150 10.91 -38.63 10.37
C SER A 150 10.02 -37.49 10.88
N LEU A 151 8.70 -37.70 10.84
CA LEU A 151 7.69 -36.78 11.35
C LEU A 151 7.86 -36.51 12.85
N VAL A 152 7.99 -37.57 13.65
CA VAL A 152 8.21 -37.44 15.10
C VAL A 152 9.49 -36.67 15.38
N LEU A 153 10.58 -36.99 14.68
CA LEU A 153 11.86 -36.32 14.87
C LEU A 153 11.79 -34.83 14.48
N ALA A 154 11.09 -34.50 13.38
CA ALA A 154 10.85 -33.12 12.97
C ALA A 154 10.07 -32.35 14.04
N ILE A 155 8.95 -32.89 14.53
CA ILE A 155 8.10 -32.23 15.54
C ILE A 155 8.86 -32.02 16.86
N VAL A 156 9.59 -33.04 17.33
CA VAL A 156 10.34 -32.97 18.59
C VAL A 156 11.42 -31.90 18.56
N PHE A 157 11.98 -31.59 17.39
CA PHE A 157 12.97 -30.53 17.24
C PHE A 157 12.33 -29.17 16.96
N GLU A 158 11.39 -29.11 16.03
CA GLU A 158 10.82 -27.85 15.55
C GLU A 158 9.91 -27.18 16.57
N VAL A 159 9.06 -27.92 17.28
CA VAL A 159 8.11 -27.31 18.21
C VAL A 159 8.83 -26.57 19.34
N PRO A 160 9.83 -27.16 20.03
CA PRO A 160 10.61 -26.42 21.01
C PRO A 160 11.39 -25.24 20.41
N LEU A 161 11.97 -25.40 19.23
CA LEU A 161 12.71 -24.33 18.54
C LEU A 161 11.79 -23.16 18.19
N ALA A 162 10.60 -23.44 17.65
CA ALA A 162 9.59 -22.45 17.30
C ALA A 162 9.15 -21.68 18.55
N ILE A 163 8.78 -22.38 19.62
CA ILE A 163 8.41 -21.75 20.90
C ILE A 163 9.54 -20.86 21.42
N PHE A 164 10.78 -21.35 21.41
CA PHE A 164 11.94 -20.58 21.88
C PHE A 164 12.16 -19.31 21.05
N LEU A 165 12.13 -19.41 19.72
CA LEU A 165 12.32 -18.26 18.83
C LEU A 165 11.16 -17.27 18.95
N THR A 166 9.92 -17.73 19.02
CA THR A 166 8.72 -16.88 19.16
C THR A 166 8.73 -16.08 20.47
N LEU A 167 9.12 -16.72 21.58
CA LEU A 167 9.12 -16.09 22.90
C LEU A 167 10.37 -15.23 23.16
N TYR A 168 11.56 -15.69 22.74
CA TYR A 168 12.82 -15.11 23.20
C TYR A 168 13.85 -14.82 22.09
N GLY A 169 13.88 -15.64 21.04
CA GLY A 169 15.04 -15.66 20.13
C GLY A 169 14.90 -14.81 18.85
N ALA A 170 13.71 -14.64 18.30
CA ALA A 170 13.53 -14.10 16.95
C ALA A 170 14.01 -12.64 16.83
N TYR A 171 13.66 -11.79 17.79
CA TYR A 171 14.10 -10.40 17.81
C TYR A 171 15.63 -10.29 17.92
N SER A 172 16.21 -10.88 18.97
CA SER A 172 17.65 -10.77 19.24
C SER A 172 18.49 -11.33 18.09
N PHE A 173 18.04 -12.44 17.49
CA PHE A 173 18.73 -13.06 16.37
C PHE A 173 18.57 -12.25 15.08
N ALA A 174 17.41 -11.65 14.84
CA ALA A 174 17.20 -10.75 13.71
C ALA A 174 17.98 -9.44 13.86
N SER A 175 18.07 -8.87 15.06
CA SER A 175 18.88 -7.70 15.36
C SER A 175 20.37 -7.98 15.12
N TYR A 176 20.86 -9.15 15.56
CA TYR A 176 22.22 -9.60 15.26
C TYR A 176 22.51 -9.73 13.76
N LEU A 177 21.58 -10.28 12.98
CA LEU A 177 21.77 -10.50 11.54
C LEU A 177 21.61 -9.23 10.69
N SER A 178 20.74 -8.30 11.11
CA SER A 178 20.40 -7.10 10.33
C SER A 178 21.14 -5.85 10.78
N GLY A 179 21.59 -5.78 12.03
CA GLY A 179 22.11 -4.55 12.62
C GLY A 179 21.06 -3.43 12.76
N SER A 180 19.77 -3.74 12.65
CA SER A 180 18.66 -2.79 12.69
C SER A 180 17.53 -3.29 13.59
N ASP A 181 17.16 -2.48 14.58
CA ASP A 181 16.05 -2.80 15.48
C ASP A 181 14.70 -2.80 14.77
N GLU A 182 14.48 -1.88 13.83
CA GLU A 182 13.25 -1.81 13.02
C GLU A 182 13.06 -3.09 12.18
N VAL A 183 14.14 -3.57 11.54
CA VAL A 183 14.13 -4.85 10.80
C VAL A 183 13.91 -6.03 11.74
N ALA A 184 14.46 -5.98 12.96
CA ALA A 184 14.31 -7.02 13.96
C ALA A 184 12.87 -7.11 14.50
N GLU A 185 12.20 -5.99 14.73
CA GLU A 185 10.79 -5.95 15.13
C GLU A 185 9.89 -6.58 14.07
N VAL A 186 10.05 -6.15 12.80
CA VAL A 186 9.28 -6.69 11.68
C VAL A 186 9.55 -8.19 11.50
N THR A 187 10.80 -8.62 11.63
CA THR A 187 11.17 -10.05 11.52
C THR A 187 10.58 -10.88 12.66
N ALA A 188 10.62 -10.37 13.91
CA ALA A 188 10.04 -11.04 15.07
C ALA A 188 8.52 -11.15 14.96
N TYR A 189 7.87 -10.09 14.46
CA TYR A 189 6.44 -10.10 14.14
C TYR A 189 6.11 -11.17 13.10
N MET A 190 6.82 -11.18 11.96
CA MET A 190 6.67 -12.23 10.93
C MET A 190 6.80 -13.63 11.53
N TRP A 191 7.81 -13.85 12.39
CA TRP A 191 8.01 -15.14 13.04
C TRP A 191 6.83 -15.57 13.92
N ARG A 192 6.36 -14.69 14.81
CA ARG A 192 5.23 -14.97 15.71
C ARG A 192 3.91 -15.25 14.97
N SER A 193 3.72 -14.63 13.82
CA SER A 193 2.51 -14.83 13.01
C SER A 193 2.54 -16.12 12.18
N LEU A 194 3.72 -16.72 11.97
CA LEU A 194 3.91 -17.76 10.95
C LEU A 194 4.50 -19.07 11.48
N ASP A 195 5.01 -19.11 12.71
CA ASP A 195 5.67 -20.27 13.31
C ASP A 195 4.85 -21.58 13.19
N TRP A 196 3.54 -21.52 13.45
CA TRP A 196 2.64 -22.68 13.31
C TRP A 196 2.57 -23.24 11.88
N CYS A 197 2.64 -22.37 10.87
CA CYS A 197 2.61 -22.80 9.48
C CYS A 197 3.82 -23.66 9.13
N TYR A 198 4.96 -23.49 9.81
CA TYR A 198 6.18 -24.25 9.56
C TYR A 198 6.16 -25.63 10.18
N VAL A 199 5.59 -25.76 11.38
CA VAL A 199 5.35 -27.09 11.98
C VAL A 199 4.45 -27.92 11.05
N PHE A 200 3.37 -27.32 10.53
CA PHE A 200 2.52 -27.99 9.54
C PHE A 200 3.26 -28.28 8.22
N TYR A 201 4.15 -27.40 7.78
CA TYR A 201 4.98 -27.61 6.60
C TYR A 201 5.89 -28.84 6.76
N ALA A 202 6.60 -28.96 7.88
CA ALA A 202 7.47 -30.11 8.13
C ALA A 202 6.65 -31.40 8.21
N MET A 203 5.50 -31.37 8.90
CA MET A 203 4.59 -32.51 8.96
C MET A 203 4.13 -32.95 7.56
N SER A 204 3.66 -31.99 6.76
CA SER A 204 3.23 -32.22 5.37
C SER A 204 4.38 -32.79 4.54
N THR A 205 5.59 -32.23 4.67
CA THR A 205 6.77 -32.64 3.91
C THR A 205 7.15 -34.09 4.23
N GLN A 206 7.20 -34.45 5.52
CA GLN A 206 7.53 -35.82 5.92
C GLN A 206 6.48 -36.83 5.45
N LEU A 207 5.18 -36.49 5.54
CA LEU A 207 4.11 -37.38 5.07
C LEU A 207 4.04 -37.46 3.54
N ALA A 208 4.39 -36.38 2.83
CA ALA A 208 4.41 -36.35 1.36
C ALA A 208 5.41 -37.34 0.77
N THR A 209 6.48 -37.72 1.49
CA THR A 209 7.44 -38.75 1.06
C THR A 209 6.77 -40.09 0.72
N ILE A 210 5.65 -40.42 1.39
CA ILE A 210 4.85 -41.62 1.12
C ILE A 210 4.25 -41.56 -0.29
N LEU A 211 3.59 -40.44 -0.62
CA LEU A 211 3.00 -40.23 -1.93
C LEU A 211 4.07 -40.09 -3.01
N LEU A 212 5.19 -39.45 -2.68
CA LEU A 212 6.32 -39.22 -3.57
C LEU A 212 6.92 -40.56 -4.03
N ALA A 213 7.13 -41.51 -3.10
CA ALA A 213 7.66 -42.83 -3.41
C ALA A 213 6.64 -43.77 -4.07
N THR A 214 5.37 -43.70 -3.70
CA THR A 214 4.36 -44.73 -4.06
C THR A 214 3.38 -44.30 -5.15
N ARG A 215 2.97 -43.02 -5.17
CA ARG A 215 1.88 -42.48 -6.01
C ARG A 215 2.17 -41.03 -6.48
N PRO A 216 3.12 -40.82 -7.42
CA PRO A 216 3.55 -39.47 -7.85
C PRO A 216 2.44 -38.54 -8.34
N LYS A 217 1.37 -39.07 -8.96
CA LYS A 217 0.22 -38.24 -9.39
C LYS A 217 -0.54 -37.64 -8.21
N TRP A 218 -0.73 -38.40 -7.13
CA TRP A 218 -1.37 -37.92 -5.92
C TRP A 218 -0.48 -36.95 -5.15
N TYR A 219 0.83 -37.16 -5.19
CA TYR A 219 1.81 -36.17 -4.71
C TYR A 219 1.66 -34.83 -5.45
N LEU A 220 1.55 -34.82 -6.78
CA LEU A 220 1.35 -33.56 -7.54
C LEU A 220 0.10 -32.80 -7.08
N TYR A 221 -1.05 -33.47 -6.95
CA TYR A 221 -2.28 -32.82 -6.51
C TYR A 221 -2.16 -32.28 -5.08
N GLN A 222 -1.59 -33.07 -4.17
CA GLN A 222 -1.39 -32.66 -2.78
C GLN A 222 -0.41 -31.49 -2.69
N SER A 223 0.71 -31.52 -3.42
CA SER A 223 1.69 -30.44 -3.41
C SER A 223 1.12 -29.16 -4.01
N LEU A 224 0.40 -29.22 -5.14
CA LEU A 224 -0.23 -28.04 -5.73
C LEU A 224 -1.28 -27.42 -4.80
N ALA A 225 -2.13 -28.24 -4.17
CA ALA A 225 -3.12 -27.75 -3.21
C ALA A 225 -2.46 -27.12 -1.97
N SER A 226 -1.42 -27.76 -1.43
CA SER A 226 -0.67 -27.24 -0.27
C SER A 226 0.02 -25.91 -0.59
N ASN A 227 0.69 -25.82 -1.75
CA ASN A 227 1.35 -24.58 -2.19
C ASN A 227 0.35 -23.44 -2.42
N LEU A 228 -0.83 -23.73 -2.99
CA LEU A 228 -1.88 -22.72 -3.15
C LEU A 228 -2.43 -22.24 -1.81
N LEU A 229 -2.76 -23.15 -0.89
CA LEU A 229 -3.26 -22.79 0.45
C LEU A 229 -2.21 -22.05 1.28
N TYR A 230 -0.92 -22.30 1.04
CA TYR A 230 0.17 -21.58 1.70
C TYR A 230 0.34 -20.15 1.15
N VAL A 231 0.15 -19.95 -0.15
CA VAL A 231 0.36 -18.65 -0.82
C VAL A 231 -0.88 -17.75 -0.74
N LEU A 232 -2.09 -18.32 -0.67
CA LEU A 232 -3.34 -17.55 -0.68
C LEU A 232 -3.47 -16.54 0.48
N PRO A 233 -3.13 -16.86 1.74
CA PRO A 233 -3.21 -15.88 2.84
C PRO A 233 -2.25 -14.71 2.63
N TRP A 234 -1.06 -14.96 2.08
CA TRP A 234 -0.11 -13.91 1.71
C TRP A 234 -0.60 -13.06 0.56
N ALA A 235 -1.23 -13.68 -0.43
CA ALA A 235 -1.84 -12.95 -1.51
C ALA A 235 -2.90 -11.98 -1.01
N ILE A 236 -3.78 -12.45 -0.12
CA ILE A 236 -4.86 -11.65 0.45
C ILE A 236 -4.31 -10.55 1.37
N ALA A 237 -3.27 -10.82 2.16
CA ALA A 237 -2.64 -9.84 3.03
C ALA A 237 -1.89 -8.75 2.25
N CYS A 238 -1.16 -9.13 1.19
CA CYS A 238 -0.43 -8.19 0.34
C CYS A 238 -1.34 -7.40 -0.62
N LEU A 239 -2.57 -7.86 -0.88
CA LEU A 239 -3.53 -7.18 -1.76
C LEU A 239 -4.45 -6.18 -1.03
N ASN A 240 -4.43 -6.13 0.31
CA ASN A 240 -5.24 -5.20 1.11
C ASN A 240 -4.35 -4.16 1.80
N VAL A 241 -3.69 -3.31 1.02
CA VAL A 241 -3.03 -2.11 1.57
C VAL A 241 -4.14 -1.15 2.05
N PRO A 242 -4.20 -0.79 3.35
CA PRO A 242 -5.16 0.20 3.83
C PRO A 242 -4.99 1.52 3.07
N LEU A 243 -6.08 2.27 2.84
CA LEU A 243 -6.04 3.50 2.04
C LEU A 243 -5.03 4.54 2.58
N GLY A 244 -4.86 4.62 3.90
CA GLY A 244 -3.87 5.53 4.50
C GLY A 244 -2.42 5.10 4.32
N GLN A 245 -2.17 3.82 3.99
CA GLN A 245 -0.83 3.30 3.66
C GLN A 245 -0.49 3.49 2.17
N ILE A 246 -1.37 4.12 1.37
CA ILE A 246 -1.09 4.45 -0.03
C ILE A 246 0.00 5.53 -0.08
N SER A 247 1.12 5.17 -0.69
CA SER A 247 2.32 5.98 -0.90
C SER A 247 2.97 5.63 -2.26
N PRO A 248 3.99 6.37 -2.71
CA PRO A 248 4.74 6.01 -3.90
C PRO A 248 5.33 4.59 -3.89
N GLU A 249 5.59 4.04 -2.72
CA GLU A 249 6.13 2.69 -2.51
C GLU A 249 5.03 1.62 -2.68
N THR A 250 3.85 1.84 -2.09
CA THR A 250 2.74 0.88 -2.12
C THR A 250 1.81 1.04 -3.33
N PHE A 251 1.89 2.17 -4.03
CA PHE A 251 1.23 2.44 -5.32
C PHE A 251 2.27 2.89 -6.35
N PRO A 252 3.15 1.99 -6.82
CA PRO A 252 4.24 2.38 -7.70
C PRO A 252 3.73 2.76 -9.09
N LEU A 253 4.13 3.93 -9.58
CA LEU A 253 3.96 4.37 -10.97
C LEU A 253 5.31 4.59 -11.67
N PRO A 254 6.07 3.53 -12.03
CA PRO A 254 7.47 3.65 -12.48
C PRO A 254 7.66 4.57 -13.70
N GLN A 255 6.67 4.59 -14.60
CA GLN A 255 6.71 5.40 -15.82
C GLN A 255 6.21 6.83 -15.63
N LEU A 256 5.41 7.11 -14.60
CA LEU A 256 4.78 8.43 -14.38
C LEU A 256 5.38 9.20 -13.20
N HIS A 257 6.06 8.51 -12.28
CA HIS A 257 6.59 9.12 -11.06
C HIS A 257 7.42 10.37 -11.34
N ALA A 258 8.36 10.30 -12.29
CA ALA A 258 9.24 11.42 -12.62
C ALA A 258 8.45 12.63 -13.15
N GLU A 259 7.44 12.42 -13.98
CA GLU A 259 6.59 13.50 -14.51
C GLU A 259 5.68 14.10 -13.43
N LEU A 260 5.10 13.27 -12.55
CA LEU A 260 4.31 13.72 -11.41
C LEU A 260 5.16 14.55 -10.42
N ARG A 261 6.44 14.19 -10.25
CA ARG A 261 7.39 14.98 -9.46
C ARG A 261 7.70 16.33 -10.09
N LYS A 262 7.93 16.39 -11.41
CA LYS A 262 8.09 17.66 -12.13
C LYS A 262 6.86 18.55 -11.99
N LEU A 263 5.66 17.98 -12.05
CA LEU A 263 4.41 18.71 -11.82
C LEU A 263 4.31 19.25 -10.39
N SER A 264 4.76 18.51 -9.37
CA SER A 264 4.88 19.06 -8.01
C SER A 264 5.87 20.23 -7.96
N ASP A 265 7.02 20.13 -8.61
CA ASP A 265 8.00 21.21 -8.64
C ASP A 265 7.40 22.48 -9.32
N GLU A 266 6.71 22.32 -10.45
CA GLU A 266 5.98 23.39 -11.16
C GLU A 266 4.85 24.01 -10.31
N LEU A 267 4.16 23.20 -9.50
CA LEU A 267 3.13 23.67 -8.58
C LEU A 267 3.67 24.64 -7.53
N HIS A 268 4.92 24.47 -7.09
CA HIS A 268 5.50 25.29 -6.03
C HIS A 268 6.34 26.46 -6.56
N THR A 269 6.85 26.36 -7.79
CA THR A 269 7.82 27.31 -8.35
C THR A 269 7.35 28.01 -9.63
N GLY A 270 6.40 27.43 -10.36
CA GLY A 270 5.88 27.93 -11.62
C GLY A 270 4.48 28.53 -11.49
N HIS A 271 3.54 28.08 -12.34
CA HIS A 271 2.21 28.68 -12.46
C HIS A 271 1.30 28.52 -11.22
N GLY A 272 1.65 27.62 -10.30
CA GLY A 272 0.87 27.40 -9.09
C GLY A 272 -0.37 26.52 -9.27
N PHE A 273 -0.61 25.96 -10.45
CA PHE A 273 -1.63 24.95 -10.68
C PHE A 273 -1.35 24.09 -11.91
N PHE A 274 -1.96 22.91 -11.97
CA PHE A 274 -2.05 22.10 -13.18
C PHE A 274 -3.28 21.19 -13.14
N VAL A 275 -3.62 20.59 -14.30
CA VAL A 275 -4.72 19.62 -14.45
C VAL A 275 -4.19 18.38 -15.14
N ILE A 276 -4.39 17.21 -14.52
CA ILE A 276 -4.20 15.90 -15.15
C ILE A 276 -5.55 15.49 -15.75
N ARG A 277 -5.55 15.13 -17.04
CA ARG A 277 -6.77 14.79 -17.79
C ARG A 277 -6.72 13.35 -18.31
N GLY A 278 -7.91 12.80 -18.56
CA GLY A 278 -8.07 11.57 -19.34
C GLY A 278 -8.36 10.31 -18.53
N LEU A 279 -8.66 10.43 -17.23
CA LEU A 279 -9.13 9.28 -16.45
C LEU A 279 -10.60 8.99 -16.75
N ASP A 280 -10.90 7.78 -17.21
CA ASP A 280 -12.27 7.34 -17.45
C ASP A 280 -12.89 6.78 -16.16
N VAL A 281 -13.53 7.65 -15.39
CA VAL A 281 -14.01 7.34 -14.03
C VAL A 281 -15.16 6.34 -14.00
N ASP A 282 -15.90 6.20 -15.11
CA ASP A 282 -17.06 5.31 -15.21
C ASP A 282 -16.64 3.82 -15.32
N LYS A 283 -15.37 3.55 -15.61
CA LYS A 283 -14.79 2.19 -15.58
C LYS A 283 -14.51 1.68 -14.18
N TYR A 284 -14.56 2.55 -13.17
CA TYR A 284 -14.15 2.25 -11.81
C TYR A 284 -15.30 2.52 -10.85
N ASN A 285 -15.41 1.68 -9.82
CA ASN A 285 -16.32 1.99 -8.72
C ASN A 285 -15.78 3.15 -7.87
N ARG A 286 -16.58 3.60 -6.90
CA ARG A 286 -16.22 4.74 -6.03
C ARG A 286 -14.91 4.54 -5.28
N GLN A 287 -14.71 3.35 -4.71
CA GLN A 287 -13.51 3.01 -3.93
C GLN A 287 -12.27 2.95 -4.81
N GLU A 288 -12.39 2.35 -5.99
CA GLU A 288 -11.31 2.30 -6.98
C GLU A 288 -10.90 3.70 -7.45
N ASN A 289 -11.88 4.59 -7.72
CA ASN A 289 -11.62 5.99 -8.02
C ASN A 289 -10.89 6.71 -6.88
N ILE A 290 -11.25 6.44 -5.63
CA ILE A 290 -10.52 6.96 -4.45
C ILE A 290 -9.08 6.45 -4.42
N ILE A 291 -8.86 5.14 -4.62
CA ILE A 291 -7.52 4.53 -4.65
C ILE A 291 -6.66 5.18 -5.72
N ILE A 292 -7.18 5.32 -6.95
CA ILE A 292 -6.47 5.94 -8.07
C ILE A 292 -6.10 7.40 -7.73
N TYR A 293 -7.06 8.16 -7.19
CA TYR A 293 -6.84 9.55 -6.84
C TYR A 293 -5.80 9.74 -5.73
N VAL A 294 -5.87 8.93 -4.67
CA VAL A 294 -4.91 8.96 -3.56
C VAL A 294 -3.54 8.49 -4.03
N GLY A 295 -3.47 7.42 -4.84
CA GLY A 295 -2.24 6.88 -5.41
C GLY A 295 -1.50 7.90 -6.28
N ILE A 296 -2.18 8.50 -7.26
CA ILE A 296 -1.59 9.56 -8.11
C ILE A 296 -1.16 10.76 -7.26
N SER A 297 -2.01 11.21 -6.34
CA SER A 297 -1.72 12.36 -5.46
C SER A 297 -0.51 12.13 -4.57
N SER A 298 -0.28 10.89 -4.12
CA SER A 298 0.87 10.54 -3.25
C SER A 298 2.23 10.80 -3.92
N HIS A 299 2.31 10.71 -5.25
CA HIS A 299 3.52 11.06 -5.98
C HIS A 299 3.71 12.56 -6.12
N ILE A 300 2.64 13.37 -6.13
CA ILE A 300 2.71 14.82 -6.22
C ILE A 300 3.04 15.41 -4.85
N ALA A 301 2.27 15.04 -3.83
CA ALA A 301 2.40 15.53 -2.47
C ALA A 301 1.96 14.43 -1.48
N GLY A 302 2.93 13.84 -0.78
CA GLY A 302 2.72 12.63 0.00
C GLY A 302 1.98 12.81 1.32
N GLN A 303 2.00 14.01 1.92
CA GLN A 303 1.36 14.25 3.21
C GLN A 303 -0.08 14.76 3.01
N ARG A 304 -1.05 14.07 3.59
CA ARG A 304 -2.47 14.45 3.52
C ARG A 304 -2.88 15.24 4.75
N GLY A 305 -3.67 16.29 4.53
CA GLY A 305 -4.14 17.20 5.57
C GLY A 305 -5.52 16.80 6.11
N ARG A 306 -5.67 16.82 7.43
CA ARG A 306 -6.93 16.62 8.14
C ARG A 306 -7.94 17.70 7.77
N GLN A 307 -9.07 17.29 7.20
CA GLN A 307 -10.19 18.16 6.84
C GLN A 307 -11.32 18.16 7.87
N ASP A 308 -11.42 17.11 8.69
CA ASP A 308 -12.33 16.96 9.82
C ASP A 308 -11.67 16.08 10.89
N ASN A 309 -11.99 16.30 12.16
CA ASN A 309 -11.43 15.55 13.30
C ASN A 309 -12.41 14.49 13.86
N LYS A 310 -13.57 14.35 13.23
CA LYS A 310 -14.60 13.39 13.59
C LYS A 310 -15.22 12.77 12.34
N PHE A 311 -15.56 11.50 12.44
CA PHE A 311 -16.34 10.77 11.44
C PHE A 311 -17.31 9.82 12.15
N ASN A 312 -18.59 9.84 11.79
CA ASN A 312 -19.64 9.04 12.45
C ASN A 312 -19.66 9.15 13.98
N GLY A 313 -19.44 10.37 14.51
CA GLY A 313 -19.43 10.65 15.95
C GLY A 313 -18.17 10.21 16.70
N LYS A 314 -17.19 9.60 16.03
CA LYS A 314 -15.92 9.17 16.63
C LYS A 314 -14.77 10.08 16.19
N PRO A 315 -13.72 10.28 17.03
CA PRO A 315 -12.50 10.93 16.61
C PRO A 315 -11.88 10.21 15.41
N ALA A 316 -11.49 10.96 14.39
CA ALA A 316 -10.93 10.43 13.14
C ALA A 316 -10.20 11.51 12.36
N ASP A 317 -9.22 11.11 11.53
CA ASP A 317 -8.51 12.03 10.65
C ASP A 317 -9.09 11.95 9.24
N VAL A 318 -10.16 12.69 8.99
CA VAL A 318 -10.78 12.66 7.66
C VAL A 318 -9.94 13.48 6.69
N VAL A 319 -9.24 12.81 5.79
CA VAL A 319 -8.30 13.44 4.86
C VAL A 319 -8.88 13.64 3.46
N LEU A 320 -9.93 12.89 3.11
CA LEU A 320 -10.66 13.02 1.85
C LEU A 320 -12.09 13.49 2.10
N THR A 321 -12.56 14.46 1.31
CA THR A 321 -13.92 14.99 1.43
C THR A 321 -14.62 15.08 0.08
N HIS A 322 -15.94 15.06 0.11
CA HIS A 322 -16.78 15.14 -1.08
C HIS A 322 -17.28 16.58 -1.24
N VAL A 323 -17.09 17.18 -2.42
CA VAL A 323 -17.61 18.51 -2.77
C VAL A 323 -18.76 18.31 -3.75
N LYS A 324 -19.98 18.39 -3.23
CA LYS A 324 -21.25 18.12 -3.93
C LYS A 324 -22.38 18.87 -3.22
N ASP A 325 -23.45 19.22 -3.92
CA ASP A 325 -24.66 19.74 -3.29
C ASP A 325 -25.31 18.67 -2.38
N LEU A 326 -25.48 19.01 -1.10
CA LEU A 326 -26.12 18.15 -0.10
C LEU A 326 -27.40 18.77 0.46
N SER A 327 -27.91 19.83 -0.17
CA SER A 327 -29.08 20.57 0.31
C SER A 327 -30.38 19.77 0.27
N SER A 328 -30.55 18.86 -0.71
CA SER A 328 -31.80 18.14 -0.96
C SER A 328 -32.19 17.10 0.10
N GLY A 329 -31.30 16.82 1.07
CA GLY A 329 -31.52 15.84 2.15
C GLY A 329 -31.30 16.40 3.55
N GLN A 330 -31.23 17.72 3.70
CA GLN A 330 -30.95 18.38 4.97
C GLN A 330 -32.08 19.35 5.34
N GLU A 331 -32.22 19.66 6.62
CA GLU A 331 -33.10 20.74 7.05
C GLU A 331 -32.67 22.07 6.41
N LYS A 332 -33.65 22.89 6.02
CA LYS A 332 -33.38 24.22 5.45
C LYS A 332 -32.53 25.04 6.43
N GLY A 333 -31.36 25.47 5.97
CA GLY A 333 -30.43 26.25 6.78
C GLY A 333 -29.61 25.42 7.77
N ALA A 334 -29.32 24.15 7.46
CA ALA A 334 -28.35 23.32 8.19
C ALA A 334 -26.90 23.43 7.63
N ILE A 335 -26.76 23.81 6.36
CA ILE A 335 -25.47 23.89 5.66
C ILE A 335 -24.84 25.27 5.83
N GLY A 336 -23.66 25.29 6.45
CA GLY A 336 -22.89 26.51 6.70
C GLY A 336 -21.73 26.73 5.74
N SER A 337 -21.58 25.94 4.67
CA SER A 337 -20.46 26.04 3.71
C SER A 337 -20.94 26.00 2.26
N PRO A 338 -20.48 26.92 1.39
CA PRO A 338 -20.88 26.94 -0.03
C PRO A 338 -20.45 25.69 -0.79
N ALA A 339 -19.41 25.00 -0.32
CA ALA A 339 -18.91 23.76 -0.92
C ALA A 339 -19.95 22.62 -0.97
N TYR A 340 -21.01 22.70 -0.15
CA TYR A 340 -22.10 21.71 -0.12
C TYR A 340 -23.42 22.24 -0.67
N THR A 341 -23.38 23.31 -1.47
CA THR A 341 -24.55 23.97 -2.06
C THR A 341 -24.32 24.28 -3.54
N THR A 342 -25.39 24.64 -4.25
CA THR A 342 -25.39 25.12 -5.64
C THR A 342 -24.91 26.56 -5.82
N ASP A 343 -24.81 27.34 -4.74
CA ASP A 343 -24.48 28.77 -4.76
C ASP A 343 -23.07 29.08 -5.26
N LYS A 344 -22.83 30.29 -5.76
CA LYS A 344 -21.48 30.73 -6.15
C LYS A 344 -20.52 30.64 -4.96
N GLN A 345 -19.38 29.96 -5.15
CA GLN A 345 -18.28 29.97 -4.19
C GLN A 345 -17.27 31.02 -4.63
N VAL A 346 -17.25 32.16 -3.93
CA VAL A 346 -16.41 33.31 -4.24
C VAL A 346 -14.91 33.00 -4.13
N PHE A 347 -14.06 33.82 -4.76
CA PHE A 347 -12.60 33.67 -4.68
C PHE A 347 -12.11 33.58 -3.24
N HIS A 348 -11.35 32.52 -2.97
CA HIS A 348 -10.78 32.20 -1.67
C HIS A 348 -9.54 31.32 -1.83
N THR A 349 -8.87 31.09 -0.71
CA THR A 349 -7.92 30.01 -0.47
C THR A 349 -8.49 29.14 0.66
N ASP A 350 -8.32 27.84 0.58
CA ASP A 350 -8.66 26.90 1.67
C ASP A 350 -7.60 26.99 2.80
N THR A 351 -7.62 26.05 3.75
CA THR A 351 -6.50 25.81 4.66
C THR A 351 -5.55 24.77 4.06
N GLY A 352 -4.24 24.86 4.34
CA GLY A 352 -3.23 23.93 3.87
C GLY A 352 -2.42 24.45 2.68
N ASP A 353 -1.42 23.68 2.25
CA ASP A 353 -0.47 24.08 1.22
C ASP A 353 -0.99 23.85 -0.21
N ILE A 354 -1.62 22.70 -0.45
CA ILE A 354 -2.12 22.31 -1.76
C ILE A 354 -3.59 21.88 -1.64
N VAL A 355 -4.43 22.39 -2.54
CA VAL A 355 -5.79 21.87 -2.75
C VAL A 355 -5.80 21.03 -4.00
N SER A 356 -6.24 19.78 -3.88
CA SER A 356 -6.48 18.90 -5.01
C SER A 356 -7.96 18.59 -5.14
N LEU A 357 -8.48 18.60 -6.36
CA LEU A 357 -9.85 18.24 -6.71
C LEU A 357 -9.85 17.17 -7.80
N PHE A 358 -10.70 16.15 -7.66
CA PHE A 358 -10.90 15.12 -8.66
C PHE A 358 -12.37 15.04 -9.07
N CYS A 359 -12.66 15.23 -10.35
CA CYS A 359 -14.01 15.27 -10.88
C CYS A 359 -14.55 13.88 -11.21
N LEU A 360 -15.52 13.42 -10.41
CA LEU A 360 -16.27 12.19 -10.67
C LEU A 360 -17.51 12.45 -11.52
N GLU A 361 -18.13 13.61 -11.35
CA GLU A 361 -19.24 14.04 -12.19
C GLU A 361 -19.30 15.57 -12.26
N THR A 362 -19.76 16.07 -13.40
CA THR A 362 -19.96 17.48 -13.70
C THR A 362 -21.39 17.92 -13.36
N THR A 363 -21.61 19.22 -13.38
CA THR A 363 -22.97 19.79 -13.30
C THR A 363 -23.66 19.80 -14.66
N LEU A 364 -24.98 19.98 -14.69
CA LEU A 364 -25.74 20.18 -15.93
C LEU A 364 -25.41 21.54 -16.56
N GLU A 365 -25.45 22.62 -15.77
CA GLU A 365 -25.19 23.99 -16.23
C GLU A 365 -24.40 24.80 -15.19
N GLY A 366 -23.44 25.60 -15.66
CA GLY A 366 -22.62 26.48 -14.80
C GLY A 366 -21.48 25.76 -14.09
N GLY A 367 -21.14 26.21 -12.87
CA GLY A 367 -20.20 25.50 -11.98
C GLY A 367 -18.73 25.51 -12.40
N ALA A 368 -18.36 26.40 -13.32
CA ALA A 368 -17.00 26.53 -13.81
C ALA A 368 -16.02 26.81 -12.66
N SER A 369 -14.96 26.00 -12.57
CA SER A 369 -13.82 26.25 -11.70
C SER A 369 -13.01 27.41 -12.26
N ARG A 370 -12.73 28.42 -11.42
CA ARG A 370 -11.94 29.61 -11.77
C ARG A 370 -10.72 29.72 -10.88
N LEU A 371 -9.62 30.16 -11.47
CA LEU A 371 -8.33 30.36 -10.80
C LEU A 371 -7.80 31.75 -11.07
N ALA A 372 -7.23 32.41 -10.06
CA ALA A 372 -6.59 33.70 -10.18
C ALA A 372 -5.29 33.74 -9.38
N SER A 373 -4.21 34.22 -9.99
CA SER A 373 -2.92 34.38 -9.30
C SER A 373 -3.03 35.42 -8.18
N THR A 374 -2.69 35.03 -6.95
CA THR A 374 -2.68 35.95 -5.81
C THR A 374 -1.61 37.03 -6.00
N TRP A 375 -0.50 36.71 -6.67
CA TRP A 375 0.56 37.66 -6.98
C TRP A 375 0.14 38.70 -8.02
N ARG A 376 -0.61 38.31 -9.06
CA ARG A 376 -1.13 39.28 -10.03
C ARG A 376 -2.14 40.23 -9.39
N VAL A 377 -2.97 39.72 -8.49
CA VAL A 377 -3.90 40.53 -7.67
C VAL A 377 -3.13 41.45 -6.74
N TYR A 378 -2.15 40.93 -5.99
CA TYR A 378 -1.29 41.73 -5.11
C TYR A 378 -0.61 42.88 -5.86
N ASN A 379 -0.01 42.61 -7.02
CA ASN A 379 0.65 43.64 -7.83
C ASN A 379 -0.31 44.73 -8.29
N GLU A 380 -1.56 44.37 -8.62
CA GLU A 380 -2.57 45.34 -8.99
C GLU A 380 -2.96 46.22 -7.79
N ILE A 381 -3.19 45.63 -6.62
CA ILE A 381 -3.50 46.36 -5.39
C ILE A 381 -2.32 47.26 -4.99
N ALA A 382 -1.09 46.75 -5.00
CA ALA A 382 0.09 47.54 -4.69
C ALA A 382 0.26 48.76 -5.60
N ARG A 383 -0.15 48.64 -6.88
CA ARG A 383 -0.10 49.73 -7.86
C ARG A 383 -1.21 50.77 -7.67
N THR A 384 -2.43 50.35 -7.31
CA THR A 384 -3.60 51.25 -7.31
C THR A 384 -4.10 51.65 -5.93
N ARG A 385 -3.89 50.80 -4.93
CA ARG A 385 -4.44 50.89 -3.56
C ARG A 385 -3.48 50.28 -2.52
N PRO A 386 -2.24 50.81 -2.38
CA PRO A 386 -1.26 50.30 -1.43
C PRO A 386 -1.74 50.37 0.03
N ASP A 387 -2.67 51.26 0.35
CA ASP A 387 -3.37 51.31 1.63
C ASP A 387 -4.06 49.97 1.98
N LEU A 388 -4.65 49.28 0.99
CA LEU A 388 -5.27 47.97 1.20
C LEU A 388 -4.24 46.85 1.41
N ILE A 389 -3.01 46.99 0.87
CA ILE A 389 -1.90 46.06 1.21
C ILE A 389 -1.59 46.17 2.70
N HIS A 390 -1.51 47.39 3.24
CA HIS A 390 -1.32 47.60 4.66
C HIS A 390 -2.46 46.98 5.48
N THR A 391 -3.72 47.20 5.10
CA THR A 391 -4.89 46.58 5.76
C THR A 391 -4.82 45.04 5.74
N LEU A 392 -4.45 44.43 4.61
CA LEU A 392 -4.35 42.96 4.50
C LEU A 392 -3.21 42.38 5.36
N SER A 393 -2.17 43.17 5.63
CA SER A 393 -1.03 42.80 6.48
C SER A 393 -1.25 43.01 7.99
N GLN A 394 -2.32 43.72 8.37
CA GLN A 394 -2.71 43.89 9.77
C GLN A 394 -3.43 42.66 10.29
N ASN A 395 -3.67 42.60 11.60
CA ASN A 395 -4.41 41.53 12.24
C ASN A 395 -5.92 41.59 11.95
N TRP A 396 -6.52 40.43 11.65
CA TRP A 396 -7.95 40.24 11.41
C TRP A 396 -8.51 39.19 12.35
N ASP A 397 -9.72 39.43 12.87
CA ASP A 397 -10.43 38.46 13.70
C ASP A 397 -11.18 37.45 12.83
N VAL A 398 -10.52 36.32 12.60
CA VAL A 398 -10.99 35.20 11.76
C VAL A 398 -11.81 34.26 12.61
N GLU A 399 -13.09 34.07 12.27
CA GLU A 399 -13.98 33.18 13.02
C GLU A 399 -13.53 31.71 12.93
N VAL A 400 -13.62 31.01 14.06
CA VAL A 400 -13.27 29.58 14.17
C VAL A 400 -14.56 28.79 14.39
N PHE A 401 -14.96 28.02 13.37
CA PHE A 401 -16.22 27.25 13.40
C PHE A 401 -16.12 25.91 14.15
N THR A 402 -14.93 25.48 14.55
CA THR A 402 -14.68 24.11 15.05
C THR A 402 -14.43 24.03 16.56
N ASN A 403 -14.32 25.17 17.26
CA ASN A 403 -13.96 25.20 18.66
C ASN A 403 -14.92 26.10 19.43
N ALA A 404 -15.61 25.54 20.44
CA ALA A 404 -16.56 26.28 21.27
C ALA A 404 -15.88 27.28 22.21
N ASP A 405 -14.66 26.96 22.67
CA ASP A 405 -13.91 27.75 23.64
C ASP A 405 -13.11 28.89 22.98
N LYS A 406 -12.75 28.71 21.70
CA LYS A 406 -12.04 29.72 20.90
C LYS A 406 -12.90 30.19 19.72
N LYS A 407 -13.64 31.27 19.92
CA LYS A 407 -14.58 31.83 18.93
C LYS A 407 -13.91 32.42 17.68
N PHE A 408 -12.71 32.96 17.82
CA PHE A 408 -11.94 33.52 16.71
C PHE A 408 -10.42 33.38 16.94
N ALA A 409 -9.66 33.57 15.87
CA ALA A 409 -8.22 33.68 15.88
C ALA A 409 -7.80 34.96 15.15
N THR A 410 -6.84 35.68 15.72
CA THR A 410 -6.35 36.94 15.17
C THR A 410 -5.07 36.70 14.36
N ARG A 411 -5.08 37.07 13.08
CA ARG A 411 -3.92 36.93 12.18
C ARG A 411 -4.05 37.82 10.94
N PRO A 412 -2.96 38.13 10.23
CA PRO A 412 -3.06 38.79 8.92
C PRO A 412 -3.58 37.86 7.83
N LEU A 413 -3.92 38.44 6.69
CA LEU A 413 -4.34 37.69 5.49
C LEU A 413 -3.23 37.65 4.43
N LEU A 414 -2.34 38.64 4.47
CA LEU A 414 -1.18 38.78 3.62
C LEU A 414 0.10 38.55 4.42
N TYR A 415 0.98 37.69 3.91
CA TYR A 415 2.22 37.30 4.55
C TYR A 415 3.38 37.58 3.61
N HIS A 416 4.34 38.39 4.06
CA HIS A 416 5.61 38.57 3.38
C HIS A 416 6.60 37.50 3.85
N GLN A 417 7.23 36.82 2.90
CA GLN A 417 8.25 35.82 3.14
C GLN A 417 9.56 36.31 2.53
N LYS A 418 10.54 36.61 3.38
CA LYS A 418 11.86 37.06 2.95
C LYS A 418 12.58 35.98 2.16
N ALA A 419 13.40 36.39 1.20
CA ALA A 419 14.30 35.46 0.52
C ALA A 419 15.27 34.80 1.52
N THR A 420 15.59 33.53 1.27
CA THR A 420 16.68 32.79 1.90
C THR A 420 17.71 32.40 0.84
N GLU A 421 18.78 31.71 1.23
CA GLU A 421 19.77 31.20 0.27
C GLU A 421 19.16 30.22 -0.75
N SER A 422 18.10 29.50 -0.37
CA SER A 422 17.48 28.45 -1.20
C SER A 422 16.07 28.79 -1.69
N THR A 423 15.46 29.88 -1.21
CA THR A 423 14.08 30.25 -1.55
C THR A 423 13.96 31.73 -1.95
N PRO A 424 13.27 32.06 -3.05
CA PRO A 424 13.02 33.46 -3.41
C PRO A 424 12.05 34.14 -2.44
N GLU A 425 12.19 35.46 -2.37
CA GLU A 425 11.22 36.35 -1.73
C GLU A 425 9.86 36.20 -2.39
N ARG A 426 8.81 36.09 -1.57
CA ARG A 426 7.45 35.89 -2.05
C ARG A 426 6.43 36.44 -1.07
N VAL A 427 5.20 36.47 -1.55
CA VAL A 427 4.04 36.85 -0.77
C VAL A 427 3.06 35.69 -0.78
N ALA A 428 2.53 35.33 0.38
CA ALA A 428 1.46 34.36 0.53
C ALA A 428 0.17 35.08 0.95
N LEU A 429 -0.96 34.66 0.38
CA LEU A 429 -2.28 35.18 0.72
C LEU A 429 -3.14 34.03 1.20
N GLN A 430 -3.72 34.15 2.40
CA GLN A 430 -4.67 33.17 2.91
C GLN A 430 -5.96 33.86 3.39
N TYR A 431 -7.00 33.71 2.59
CA TYR A 431 -8.24 34.46 2.68
C TYR A 431 -9.45 33.60 2.28
N ALA A 432 -10.52 33.65 3.08
CA ALA A 432 -11.85 33.28 2.62
C ALA A 432 -12.90 34.20 3.24
N ARG A 433 -13.77 34.79 2.40
CA ARG A 433 -14.80 35.76 2.83
C ARG A 433 -15.69 35.22 3.94
N ARG A 434 -16.00 33.92 3.90
CA ARG A 434 -16.87 33.22 4.85
C ARG A 434 -16.48 33.47 6.31
N TYR A 435 -15.20 33.60 6.63
CA TYR A 435 -14.77 33.83 8.02
C TYR A 435 -15.11 35.22 8.55
N PHE A 436 -15.46 36.16 7.67
CA PHE A 436 -15.72 37.57 7.99
C PHE A 436 -17.17 38.00 7.86
N VAL A 437 -18.00 37.20 7.18
CA VAL A 437 -19.42 37.52 6.95
C VAL A 437 -20.36 36.34 7.20
N GLY A 438 -19.80 35.15 7.46
CA GLY A 438 -20.57 33.90 7.58
C GLY A 438 -21.04 33.36 6.22
N PHE A 439 -21.82 32.28 6.28
CA PHE A 439 -22.53 31.71 5.14
C PHE A 439 -23.70 30.85 5.61
N GLY A 440 -24.89 31.06 5.03
CA GLY A 440 -26.07 30.23 5.25
C GLY A 440 -26.34 29.98 6.73
N ALA A 441 -26.24 28.72 7.14
CA ALA A 441 -26.49 28.24 8.50
C ALA A 441 -25.53 28.77 9.58
N LEU A 442 -24.37 29.28 9.17
CA LEU A 442 -23.31 29.80 10.03
C LEU A 442 -23.09 31.30 9.71
N PRO A 443 -24.01 32.20 10.11
CA PRO A 443 -23.76 33.64 10.04
C PRO A 443 -22.60 34.00 10.97
N ARG A 444 -21.93 35.13 10.70
CA ARG A 444 -20.84 35.58 11.58
C ARG A 444 -21.37 35.82 13.00
N SER A 445 -20.65 35.31 13.99
CA SER A 445 -21.00 35.50 15.40
C SER A 445 -21.02 37.00 15.78
N HIS A 446 -22.06 37.41 16.50
CA HIS A 446 -22.18 38.75 17.08
C HIS A 446 -21.14 39.03 18.18
N ASP A 447 -20.51 38.00 18.73
CA ASP A 447 -19.47 38.12 19.75
C ASP A 447 -18.10 38.49 19.17
N ILE A 448 -17.96 38.52 17.84
CA ILE A 448 -16.71 38.87 17.16
C ILE A 448 -16.86 40.29 16.63
N PRO A 449 -15.87 41.18 16.83
CA PRO A 449 -15.91 42.52 16.29
C PRO A 449 -16.26 42.55 14.80
N PRO A 450 -17.11 43.48 14.35
CA PRO A 450 -17.38 43.67 12.94
C PRO A 450 -16.10 44.11 12.23
N ILE A 451 -15.99 43.75 10.95
CA ILE A 451 -14.89 44.24 10.14
C ILE A 451 -15.02 45.76 9.92
N THR A 452 -13.88 46.44 9.80
CA THR A 452 -13.86 47.89 9.47
C THR A 452 -14.23 48.13 8.00
N GLU A 453 -14.53 49.38 7.65
CA GLU A 453 -14.80 49.75 6.24
C GLU A 453 -13.59 49.44 5.33
N ALA A 454 -12.37 49.77 5.77
CA ALA A 454 -11.14 49.45 5.03
C ALA A 454 -10.96 47.93 4.86
N GLN A 455 -11.32 47.15 5.88
CA GLN A 455 -11.31 45.70 5.79
C GLN A 455 -12.35 45.21 4.77
N ALA A 456 -13.59 45.70 4.82
CA ALA A 456 -14.62 45.35 3.85
C ALA A 456 -14.18 45.66 2.41
N GLU A 457 -13.60 46.85 2.19
CA GLU A 457 -13.07 47.26 0.89
C GLU A 457 -11.90 46.38 0.42
N ALA A 458 -11.02 45.96 1.32
CA ALA A 458 -9.95 45.01 1.00
C ALA A 458 -10.52 43.65 0.55
N LEU A 459 -11.56 43.14 1.22
CA LEU A 459 -12.21 41.88 0.84
C LEU A 459 -12.90 41.98 -0.53
N ASP A 460 -13.55 43.10 -0.82
CA ASP A 460 -14.18 43.37 -2.13
C ASP A 460 -13.13 43.49 -3.23
N THR A 461 -12.04 44.20 -2.97
CA THR A 461 -10.94 44.37 -3.91
C THR A 461 -10.31 43.02 -4.28
N LEU A 462 -10.04 42.14 -3.30
CA LEU A 462 -9.55 40.79 -3.57
C LEU A 462 -10.52 39.99 -4.45
N HIS A 463 -11.82 40.08 -4.18
CA HIS A 463 -12.84 39.34 -4.93
C HIS A 463 -12.95 39.81 -6.38
N PHE A 464 -13.15 41.12 -6.60
CA PHE A 464 -13.36 41.67 -7.93
C PHE A 464 -12.12 41.62 -8.81
N LEU A 465 -10.92 41.81 -8.23
CA LEU A 465 -9.68 41.59 -8.96
C LEU A 465 -9.46 40.12 -9.28
N GLY A 466 -9.77 39.22 -8.34
CA GLY A 466 -9.77 37.78 -8.59
C GLY A 466 -10.66 37.42 -9.78
N GLU A 467 -11.88 37.95 -9.82
CA GLU A 467 -12.82 37.71 -10.93
C GLU A 467 -12.30 38.26 -12.26
N LYS A 468 -11.85 39.52 -12.27
CA LYS A 468 -11.32 40.20 -13.47
C LYS A 468 -10.08 39.52 -14.05
N LEU A 469 -9.23 38.95 -13.20
CA LEU A 469 -7.94 38.38 -13.58
C LEU A 469 -7.96 36.85 -13.62
N SER A 470 -9.14 36.23 -13.55
CA SER A 470 -9.27 34.78 -13.49
C SER A 470 -9.21 34.10 -14.86
N VAL A 471 -8.80 32.83 -14.82
CA VAL A 471 -8.92 31.88 -15.92
C VAL A 471 -9.83 30.74 -15.50
N SER A 472 -10.53 30.12 -16.46
CA SER A 472 -11.31 28.90 -16.22
C SER A 472 -10.55 27.67 -16.73
N THR A 473 -10.56 26.60 -15.94
CA THR A 473 -9.86 25.35 -16.28
C THR A 473 -10.69 24.41 -17.16
N ASN A 474 -11.96 24.75 -17.47
CA ASN A 474 -12.92 23.88 -18.16
C ASN A 474 -12.90 22.44 -17.61
N PHE A 475 -13.06 22.30 -16.30
CA PHE A 475 -12.86 21.07 -15.55
C PHE A 475 -13.86 19.97 -15.98
N GLN A 476 -13.35 18.88 -16.56
CA GLN A 476 -14.16 17.78 -17.09
C GLN A 476 -14.24 16.60 -16.13
N LYS A 477 -15.23 15.73 -16.36
CA LYS A 477 -15.30 14.41 -15.70
C LYS A 477 -14.00 13.64 -15.95
N GLY A 478 -13.37 13.16 -14.88
CA GLY A 478 -12.06 12.50 -14.92
C GLY A 478 -10.85 13.41 -14.69
N ASP A 479 -11.02 14.73 -14.69
CA ASP A 479 -9.90 15.64 -14.46
C ASP A 479 -9.51 15.69 -12.98
N MET A 480 -8.20 15.73 -12.72
CA MET A 480 -7.62 16.00 -11.40
C MET A 480 -6.88 17.34 -11.43
N GLN A 481 -7.32 18.31 -10.64
CA GLN A 481 -6.74 19.64 -10.56
C GLN A 481 -5.95 19.78 -9.26
N TYR A 482 -4.73 20.30 -9.33
CA TYR A 482 -3.89 20.61 -8.18
C TYR A 482 -3.58 22.10 -8.17
N VAL A 483 -3.70 22.74 -7.01
CA VAL A 483 -3.54 24.18 -6.84
C VAL A 483 -2.68 24.45 -5.62
N ASN A 484 -1.64 25.26 -5.79
CA ASN A 484 -0.90 25.85 -4.68
C ASN A 484 -1.79 26.88 -4.00
N ASN A 485 -2.27 26.51 -2.82
CA ASN A 485 -3.31 27.21 -2.10
C ASN A 485 -2.83 28.56 -1.52
N LEU A 486 -1.51 28.79 -1.43
CA LEU A 486 -0.94 30.05 -0.95
C LEU A 486 -0.71 31.07 -2.09
N ALA A 487 -0.68 30.59 -3.34
CA ALA A 487 -0.30 31.37 -4.52
C ALA A 487 -1.48 31.61 -5.50
N VAL A 488 -2.56 30.86 -5.37
CA VAL A 488 -3.67 30.89 -6.33
C VAL A 488 -5.01 30.92 -5.60
N PHE A 489 -5.79 31.98 -5.84
CA PHE A 489 -7.20 32.01 -5.48
C PHE A 489 -7.99 31.08 -6.36
N HIS A 490 -8.96 30.40 -5.78
CA HIS A 490 -9.91 29.57 -6.51
C HIS A 490 -11.35 29.96 -6.18
N ALA A 491 -12.22 29.78 -7.16
CA ALA A 491 -13.65 30.05 -7.08
C ALA A 491 -14.41 29.02 -7.91
N ARG A 492 -15.72 28.98 -7.67
CA ARG A 492 -16.66 28.22 -8.50
C ARG A 492 -17.89 29.07 -8.78
N ASP A 493 -18.27 29.13 -10.05
CA ASP A 493 -19.56 29.73 -10.43
C ASP A 493 -20.74 28.97 -9.80
N GLY A 494 -21.90 29.64 -9.71
CA GLY A 494 -23.15 28.96 -9.36
C GLY A 494 -23.49 27.91 -10.42
N PHE A 495 -24.23 26.87 -10.03
CA PHE A 495 -24.57 25.77 -10.93
C PHE A 495 -25.94 25.18 -10.67
N THR A 496 -26.45 24.44 -11.64
CA THR A 496 -27.71 23.70 -11.54
C THR A 496 -27.47 22.24 -11.88
N ASP A 497 -27.92 21.35 -11.02
CA ASP A 497 -27.85 19.90 -11.23
C ASP A 497 -29.18 19.34 -11.75
N SER A 498 -29.15 18.14 -12.31
CA SER A 498 -30.34 17.34 -12.64
C SER A 498 -30.39 16.08 -11.79
N PRO A 499 -31.52 15.33 -11.76
CA PRO A 499 -31.59 14.05 -11.06
C PRO A 499 -30.57 13.01 -11.53
N THR A 500 -30.11 13.10 -12.79
CA THR A 500 -29.19 12.14 -13.42
C THR A 500 -27.76 12.67 -13.56
N GLN A 501 -27.54 13.96 -13.39
CA GLN A 501 -26.22 14.61 -13.50
C GLN A 501 -26.06 15.60 -12.35
N GLN A 502 -25.32 15.16 -11.34
CA GLN A 502 -25.05 15.94 -10.14
C GLN A 502 -23.56 16.11 -9.96
N ARG A 503 -23.11 17.36 -9.80
CA ARG A 503 -21.69 17.67 -9.65
C ARG A 503 -21.11 16.95 -8.45
N HIS A 504 -20.05 16.17 -8.66
CA HIS A 504 -19.39 15.40 -7.61
C HIS A 504 -17.87 15.48 -7.75
N LEU A 505 -17.22 16.20 -6.84
CA LEU A 505 -15.76 16.17 -6.73
C LEU A 505 -15.28 15.49 -5.44
N LEU A 506 -14.11 14.88 -5.47
CA LEU A 506 -13.34 14.51 -4.28
C LEU A 506 -12.27 15.57 -4.03
N ARG A 507 -12.01 15.93 -2.77
CA ARG A 507 -10.98 16.91 -2.40
C ARG A 507 -9.98 16.32 -1.41
N LEU A 508 -8.71 16.57 -1.69
CA LEU A 508 -7.61 16.39 -0.75
C LEU A 508 -6.99 17.74 -0.41
N TRP A 509 -6.60 17.91 0.86
CA TRP A 509 -5.59 18.89 1.23
C TRP A 509 -4.26 18.16 1.32
N LEU A 510 -3.24 18.66 0.66
CA LEU A 510 -1.96 17.99 0.53
C LEU A 510 -0.82 18.91 0.96
N ARG A 511 0.30 18.31 1.33
CA ARG A 511 1.59 18.96 1.53
C ARG A 511 2.67 18.08 0.94
N ASP A 512 3.59 18.70 0.21
CA ASP A 512 4.80 18.05 -0.25
C ASP A 512 5.95 18.48 0.67
N PRO A 513 6.42 17.63 1.61
CA PRO A 513 7.48 18.01 2.54
C PRO A 513 8.76 18.52 1.86
N LYS A 514 9.01 18.10 0.61
CA LYS A 514 10.18 18.52 -0.16
C LYS A 514 10.05 19.96 -0.67
N ASN A 515 8.86 20.35 -1.11
CA ASN A 515 8.63 21.60 -1.85
C ASN A 515 7.77 22.63 -1.11
N ALA A 516 7.15 22.23 0.00
CA ALA A 516 6.26 23.09 0.78
C ALA A 516 6.96 24.39 1.17
N TRP A 517 6.23 25.50 1.03
CA TRP A 517 6.74 26.79 1.45
C TRP A 517 6.84 26.83 2.98
N GLU A 518 7.72 27.67 3.50
CA GLU A 518 7.78 27.90 4.94
C GLU A 518 6.41 28.38 5.43
N THR A 519 5.85 27.73 6.44
CA THR A 519 4.55 28.14 6.98
C THR A 519 4.73 29.43 7.78
N PRO A 520 4.05 30.55 7.44
CA PRO A 520 4.13 31.78 8.21
C PRO A 520 3.79 31.55 9.69
N GLU A 521 4.47 32.27 10.59
CA GLU A 521 4.36 32.03 12.05
C GLU A 521 2.91 32.00 12.54
N ALA A 522 2.09 32.98 12.13
CA ALA A 522 0.68 33.07 12.51
C ALA A 522 -0.20 31.95 11.95
N LEU A 523 0.31 31.11 11.03
CA LEU A 523 -0.36 29.96 10.45
C LEU A 523 0.12 28.62 11.01
N LYS A 524 1.27 28.57 11.70
CA LYS A 524 1.88 27.32 12.19
C LYS A 524 0.94 26.47 13.02
N SER A 525 0.26 27.08 14.01
CA SER A 525 -0.71 26.35 14.85
C SER A 525 -1.83 25.71 14.03
N ARG A 526 -2.33 26.40 13.00
CA ARG A 526 -3.39 25.85 12.14
C ARG A 526 -2.85 24.76 11.20
N TRP A 527 -1.63 24.91 10.68
CA TRP A 527 -0.99 23.87 9.86
C TRP A 527 -0.68 22.61 10.69
N ALA A 528 -0.29 22.77 11.95
CA ALA A 528 -0.10 21.66 12.88
C ALA A 528 -1.41 20.86 13.06
N GLU A 529 -2.56 21.53 13.25
CA GLU A 529 -3.87 20.86 13.33
C GLU A 529 -4.21 20.04 12.07
N LEU A 530 -3.70 20.45 10.90
CA LEU A 530 -3.92 19.78 9.62
C LEU A 530 -2.98 18.60 9.40
N TYR A 531 -1.69 18.74 9.72
CA TYR A 531 -0.65 17.83 9.26
C TYR A 531 0.08 17.06 10.37
N GLU A 532 0.10 17.58 11.60
CA GLU A 532 0.76 16.91 12.71
C GLU A 532 -0.14 15.86 13.36
N GLY A 533 0.46 14.73 13.73
CA GLY A 533 -0.23 13.61 14.37
C GLY A 533 -1.23 12.88 13.48
N VAL A 534 -1.28 13.18 12.18
CA VAL A 534 -2.05 12.41 11.20
C VAL A 534 -1.22 11.18 10.79
N THR A 535 -1.69 9.99 11.15
CA THR A 535 -1.02 8.72 10.81
C THR A 535 -1.85 7.93 9.80
N ALA A 536 -1.18 7.09 9.01
CA ALA A 536 -1.81 6.25 7.99
C ALA A 536 -2.95 5.37 8.54
N GLU A 537 -2.90 4.98 9.81
CA GLU A 537 -3.92 4.17 10.48
C GLU A 537 -5.14 4.98 10.92
N ALA A 538 -4.94 6.27 11.23
CA ALA A 538 -5.99 7.18 11.69
C ALA A 538 -6.75 7.83 10.53
N GLU A 539 -6.16 7.83 9.33
CA GLU A 539 -6.74 8.44 8.14
C GLU A 539 -8.02 7.73 7.67
N ILE A 540 -9.06 8.54 7.46
CA ILE A 540 -10.35 8.09 6.95
C ILE A 540 -10.61 8.69 5.57
N PHE A 541 -11.07 7.83 4.67
CA PHE A 541 -11.49 8.13 3.31
C PHE A 541 -12.96 7.74 3.16
N PRO A 542 -13.90 8.64 3.50
CA PRO A 542 -15.33 8.36 3.39
C PRO A 542 -15.68 7.97 1.95
N SER A 543 -16.44 6.87 1.81
CA SER A 543 -16.93 6.44 0.50
C SER A 543 -18.10 7.30 0.02
N GLU A 544 -18.86 7.85 0.96
CA GLU A 544 -20.07 8.61 0.74
C GLU A 544 -19.93 10.05 1.25
N PRO A 545 -20.63 11.01 0.63
CA PRO A 545 -20.55 12.41 1.05
C PRO A 545 -21.20 12.61 2.43
N TYR A 546 -20.60 13.49 3.23
CA TYR A 546 -21.16 13.98 4.48
C TYR A 546 -20.76 15.44 4.72
N ILE A 547 -21.52 16.14 5.56
CA ILE A 547 -21.21 17.52 5.93
C ILE A 547 -20.21 17.51 7.08
N ARG A 548 -19.03 18.08 6.83
CA ARG A 548 -17.99 18.26 7.85
C ARG A 548 -18.49 19.03 9.07
N SER A 549 -17.92 18.73 10.24
CA SER A 549 -18.24 19.39 11.51
C SER A 549 -18.17 20.92 11.43
N SER A 550 -17.12 21.46 10.79
CA SER A 550 -16.89 22.91 10.60
C SER A 550 -17.89 23.63 9.69
N SER A 551 -18.81 22.87 9.09
CA SER A 551 -19.76 23.34 8.07
C SER A 551 -21.20 22.99 8.42
N ASN A 552 -21.42 22.37 9.57
CA ASN A 552 -22.75 22.04 10.09
C ASN A 552 -23.12 23.04 11.21
N LYS A 553 -24.40 23.41 11.28
CA LYS A 553 -24.95 24.26 12.34
C LYS A 553 -25.24 23.51 13.63
N ALA A 554 -25.38 22.17 13.57
CA ALA A 554 -25.58 21.33 14.74
C ALA A 554 -24.34 21.40 15.66
N ARG A 555 -24.33 22.43 16.53
CA ARG A 555 -23.41 22.65 17.63
C ARG A 555 -23.76 21.75 18.80
#